data_AF-A0A4P5TJV1-F1
#
_entry.id   AF-A0A4P5TJV1-F1
#
_cell.length_a   1.000
_cell.length_b   1.000
_cell.length_c   1.000
_cell.angle_alpha   90.00
_cell.angle_beta   90.00
_cell.angle_gamma   90.00
#
_symmetry.space_group_name_H-M   'P 1'
#
loop_
_entity.id
_entity.type
_entity.pdbx_description
1 polymer ?
#
loop_
_entity_poly.entity_id
_entity_poly.type
_entity_poly.pdbx_seq_one_letter_code
_entity_poly.pdbx_strand_id
1 'polypeptide(L)'
;MKNKTITTISAGTSYSMFKLTESSLDPYTRFAVGLAVGSGIVFKRGDENPIALSLGIGVIIGSALQLIDVAKGGRLIKNQCNLPVYIIGENSGLSVLECGQVPSGNVDGFSFKGLNGVFKLSDGVYANINSNNSIRYTPGLGRFINQIIRSGGYKTKHWVDQQTDLRWKELYDRSI
;
A
#
# COMPACT_ATOMS: atom_id res chain seq x y z
N MET A 1 -26.06 -25.00 4.85
CA MET A 1 -24.66 -25.36 4.53
C MET A 1 -24.21 -24.85 3.17
N LYS A 2 -24.96 -25.09 2.07
CA LYS A 2 -24.60 -24.63 0.70
C LYS A 2 -24.22 -23.14 0.59
N ASN A 3 -25.01 -22.24 1.17
CA ASN A 3 -24.75 -20.78 1.08
C ASN A 3 -23.44 -20.36 1.78
N LYS A 4 -23.13 -20.95 2.94
CA LYS A 4 -21.86 -20.70 3.64
C LYS A 4 -20.67 -21.13 2.80
N THR A 5 -20.75 -22.30 2.16
CA THR A 5 -19.70 -22.79 1.25
C THR A 5 -19.51 -21.86 0.05
N ILE A 6 -20.60 -21.36 -0.55
CA ILE A 6 -20.53 -20.40 -1.66
C ILE A 6 -19.84 -19.10 -1.21
N THR A 7 -20.21 -18.57 -0.05
CA THR A 7 -19.58 -17.35 0.50
C THR A 7 -18.08 -17.55 0.74
N THR A 8 -17.66 -18.68 1.32
CA THR A 8 -16.24 -18.98 1.54
C THR A 8 -15.46 -19.09 0.23
N ILE A 9 -15.99 -19.80 -0.77
CA ILE A 9 -15.36 -19.92 -2.10
C ILE A 9 -15.27 -18.55 -2.78
N SER A 10 -16.35 -17.78 -2.74
CA SER A 10 -16.39 -16.42 -3.28
C SER A 10 -15.37 -15.51 -2.62
N ALA A 11 -15.24 -15.57 -1.29
CA ALA A 11 -14.26 -14.79 -0.53
C ALA A 11 -12.83 -15.15 -0.90
N GLY A 12 -12.49 -16.44 -0.94
CA GLY A 12 -11.16 -16.90 -1.35
C GLY A 12 -10.83 -16.49 -2.79
N THR A 13 -11.75 -16.71 -3.73
CA THR A 13 -11.56 -16.35 -5.13
C THR A 13 -11.38 -14.84 -5.30
N SER A 14 -12.23 -14.04 -4.65
CA SER A 14 -12.17 -12.57 -4.72
C SER A 14 -10.89 -12.04 -4.10
N TYR A 15 -10.46 -12.58 -2.95
CA TYR A 15 -9.19 -12.24 -2.33
C TYR A 15 -8.02 -12.49 -3.28
N SER A 16 -7.96 -13.66 -3.91
CA SER A 16 -6.93 -14.01 -4.90
C SER A 16 -6.96 -13.06 -6.10
N MET A 17 -8.14 -12.75 -6.63
CA MET A 17 -8.28 -11.80 -7.75
C MET A 17 -7.79 -10.40 -7.40
N PHE A 18 -8.16 -9.85 -6.23
CA PHE A 18 -7.65 -8.56 -5.77
C PHE A 18 -6.14 -8.60 -5.48
N LYS A 19 -5.59 -9.75 -5.10
CA LYS A 19 -4.15 -9.91 -4.92
C LYS A 19 -3.36 -9.84 -6.23
N LEU A 20 -3.94 -10.25 -7.35
CA LEU A 20 -3.29 -10.11 -8.66
C LEU A 20 -3.00 -8.66 -9.04
N THR A 21 -3.74 -7.69 -8.46
CA THR A 21 -3.55 -6.26 -8.74
C THR A 21 -2.62 -5.56 -7.74
N GLU A 22 -1.99 -6.27 -6.79
CA GLU A 22 -1.14 -5.69 -5.72
C GLU A 22 0.01 -4.83 -6.27
N SER A 23 0.56 -5.17 -7.43
CA SER A 23 1.63 -4.41 -8.10
C SER A 23 1.16 -3.07 -8.67
N SER A 24 -0.15 -2.81 -8.69
CA SER A 24 -0.76 -1.65 -9.34
C SER A 24 -1.68 -0.82 -8.44
N LEU A 25 -2.32 -1.45 -7.46
CA LEU A 25 -3.32 -0.83 -6.58
C LEU A 25 -2.98 -1.06 -5.12
N ASP A 26 -3.05 0.02 -4.33
CA ASP A 26 -2.90 -0.05 -2.88
C ASP A 26 -4.04 -0.84 -2.21
N PRO A 27 -3.82 -1.42 -1.01
CA PRO A 27 -4.84 -2.20 -0.31
C PRO A 27 -6.11 -1.43 0.04
N TYR A 28 -6.06 -0.11 0.28
CA TYR A 28 -7.28 0.67 0.53
C TYR A 28 -8.17 0.73 -0.71
N THR A 29 -7.56 0.90 -1.88
CA THR A 29 -8.28 0.91 -3.16
C THR A 29 -8.88 -0.45 -3.48
N ARG A 30 -8.12 -1.53 -3.28
CA ARG A 30 -8.63 -2.90 -3.49
C ARG A 30 -9.79 -3.22 -2.57
N PHE A 31 -9.71 -2.80 -1.30
CA PHE A 31 -10.81 -2.90 -0.35
C PHE A 31 -12.04 -2.12 -0.82
N ALA A 32 -11.87 -0.83 -1.17
CA ALA A 32 -12.96 0.05 -1.57
C ALA A 32 -13.69 -0.43 -2.84
N VAL A 33 -12.95 -0.89 -3.84
CA VAL A 33 -13.52 -1.46 -5.07
C VAL A 33 -14.33 -2.71 -4.74
N GLY A 34 -13.78 -3.64 -3.97
CA GLY A 34 -14.52 -4.86 -3.63
C GLY A 34 -15.72 -4.61 -2.72
N LEU A 35 -15.64 -3.60 -1.83
CA LEU A 35 -16.79 -3.16 -1.05
C LEU A 35 -17.89 -2.63 -1.97
N ALA A 36 -17.57 -1.75 -2.92
CA ALA A 36 -18.52 -1.19 -3.86
C ALA A 36 -19.17 -2.27 -4.75
N VAL A 37 -18.36 -3.18 -5.31
CA VAL A 37 -18.84 -4.27 -6.17
C VAL A 37 -19.71 -5.25 -5.37
N GLY A 38 -19.23 -5.69 -4.20
CA GLY A 38 -19.93 -6.63 -3.35
C GLY A 38 -21.24 -6.07 -2.82
N SER A 39 -21.26 -4.82 -2.33
CA SER A 39 -22.48 -4.11 -1.95
C SER A 39 -23.44 -3.96 -3.12
N GLY A 40 -22.94 -3.65 -4.33
CA GLY A 40 -23.77 -3.58 -5.53
C GLY A 40 -24.48 -4.90 -5.84
N ILE A 41 -23.80 -6.03 -5.66
CA ILE A 41 -24.41 -7.37 -5.83
C ILE A 41 -25.47 -7.63 -4.75
N VAL A 42 -25.14 -7.35 -3.48
CA VAL A 42 -26.05 -7.56 -2.34
C VAL A 42 -27.32 -6.73 -2.51
N PHE A 43 -27.20 -5.42 -2.75
CA PHE A 43 -28.37 -4.54 -2.82
C PHE A 43 -29.20 -4.72 -4.09
N LYS A 44 -28.61 -5.10 -5.23
CA LYS A 44 -29.38 -5.26 -6.47
C LYS A 44 -30.05 -6.61 -6.64
N ARG A 45 -29.49 -7.66 -6.05
CA ARG A 45 -29.93 -9.05 -6.32
C ARG A 45 -30.03 -9.93 -5.08
N GLY A 46 -29.66 -9.44 -3.91
CA GLY A 46 -29.57 -10.24 -2.69
C GLY A 46 -30.91 -10.75 -2.19
N ASP A 47 -31.95 -9.91 -2.28
CA ASP A 47 -33.30 -10.25 -1.78
C ASP A 47 -33.99 -11.30 -2.65
N GLU A 48 -33.70 -11.32 -3.95
CA GLU A 48 -34.29 -12.23 -4.92
C GLU A 48 -33.49 -13.53 -5.09
N ASN A 49 -32.18 -13.49 -4.82
CA ASN A 49 -31.28 -14.59 -5.10
C ASN A 49 -30.28 -14.84 -3.96
N PRO A 50 -30.52 -15.87 -3.12
CA PRO A 50 -29.63 -16.24 -2.02
C PRO A 50 -28.19 -16.58 -2.46
N ILE A 51 -27.99 -17.00 -3.71
CA ILE A 51 -26.65 -17.23 -4.28
C ILE A 51 -25.98 -15.88 -4.54
N ALA A 52 -26.67 -14.91 -5.14
CA ALA A 52 -26.14 -13.56 -5.36
C ALA A 52 -25.77 -12.88 -4.04
N LEU A 53 -26.63 -13.00 -3.02
CA LEU A 53 -26.33 -12.52 -1.67
C LEU A 53 -25.03 -13.15 -1.14
N SER A 54 -24.91 -14.47 -1.23
CA SER A 54 -23.74 -15.22 -0.76
C SER A 54 -22.46 -14.83 -1.51
N LEU A 55 -22.56 -14.60 -2.82
CA LEU A 55 -21.45 -14.13 -3.65
C LEU A 55 -21.03 -12.71 -3.27
N GLY A 56 -21.98 -11.78 -3.16
CA GLY A 56 -21.73 -10.39 -2.81
C GLY A 56 -21.06 -10.24 -1.44
N ILE A 57 -21.56 -10.95 -0.42
CA ILE A 57 -20.91 -11.01 0.91
C ILE A 57 -19.49 -11.59 0.79
N GLY A 58 -19.30 -12.64 -0.01
CA GLY A 58 -17.98 -13.21 -0.26
C GLY A 58 -17.00 -12.20 -0.85
N VAL A 59 -17.42 -11.41 -1.86
CA VAL A 59 -16.61 -10.34 -2.45
C VAL A 59 -16.20 -9.31 -1.40
N ILE A 60 -17.14 -8.88 -0.54
CA ILE A 60 -16.86 -7.93 0.56
C ILE A 60 -15.82 -8.51 1.52
N ILE A 61 -15.96 -9.78 1.92
CA ILE A 61 -14.98 -10.44 2.81
C ILE A 61 -13.62 -10.52 2.11
N GLY A 62 -13.57 -10.95 0.85
CA GLY A 62 -12.34 -11.08 0.08
C GLY A 62 -11.61 -9.73 -0.12
N SER A 63 -12.36 -8.62 -0.21
CA SER A 63 -11.78 -7.28 -0.26
C SER A 63 -11.33 -6.78 1.10
N ALA A 64 -12.08 -7.06 2.18
CA ALA A 64 -11.71 -6.71 3.54
C ALA A 64 -10.39 -7.37 3.97
N LEU A 65 -10.15 -8.62 3.52
CA LEU A 65 -8.88 -9.31 3.75
C LEU A 65 -7.66 -8.59 3.14
N GLN A 66 -7.83 -7.70 2.16
CA GLN A 66 -6.72 -6.88 1.63
C GLN A 66 -6.20 -5.89 2.68
N LEU A 67 -7.01 -5.54 3.69
CA LEU A 67 -6.58 -4.66 4.79
C LEU A 67 -5.53 -5.29 5.69
N ILE A 68 -5.31 -6.62 5.61
CA ILE A 68 -4.17 -7.27 6.26
C ILE A 68 -2.85 -6.67 5.76
N ASP A 69 -2.77 -6.29 4.48
CA ASP A 69 -1.57 -5.64 3.96
C ASP A 69 -1.39 -4.20 4.47
N VAL A 70 -2.47 -3.55 4.92
CA VAL A 70 -2.35 -2.23 5.58
C VAL A 70 -1.58 -2.41 6.87
N ALA A 71 -1.95 -3.38 7.70
CA ALA A 71 -1.28 -3.64 8.98
C ALA A 71 0.18 -4.08 8.84
N LYS A 72 0.64 -4.42 7.64
CA LYS A 72 2.02 -4.81 7.39
C LYS A 72 2.96 -3.61 7.24
N GLY A 73 2.47 -2.44 6.82
CA GLY A 73 3.31 -1.26 6.59
C GLY A 73 3.23 -0.64 5.20
N GLY A 74 4.05 0.38 4.97
CA GLY A 74 4.24 1.03 3.66
C GLY A 74 5.17 0.22 2.77
N ARG A 75 5.07 0.36 1.44
CA ARG A 75 5.90 -0.43 0.52
C ARG A 75 6.40 0.34 -0.68
N LEU A 76 7.69 0.19 -0.99
CA LEU A 76 8.26 0.54 -2.28
C LEU A 76 8.14 -0.68 -3.20
N ILE A 77 7.20 -0.66 -4.14
CA ILE A 77 6.88 -1.84 -4.98
C ILE A 77 7.62 -1.83 -6.33
N LYS A 78 8.22 -0.70 -6.71
CA LYS A 78 9.10 -0.58 -7.89
C LYS A 78 10.16 0.48 -7.66
N ASN A 79 11.41 0.15 -7.96
CA ASN A 79 12.54 1.07 -7.91
C ASN A 79 13.26 1.07 -9.27
N GLN A 80 13.13 2.15 -10.03
CA GLN A 80 13.93 2.39 -11.23
C GLN A 80 14.82 3.62 -11.04
N CYS A 81 15.10 4.01 -9.81
CA CYS A 81 15.99 5.12 -9.51
C CYS A 81 17.38 4.82 -10.05
N ASN A 82 18.00 5.76 -10.75
CA ASN A 82 19.36 5.59 -11.26
C ASN A 82 20.43 5.79 -10.16
N LEU A 83 19.99 6.12 -8.94
CA LEU A 83 20.82 6.34 -7.77
C LEU A 83 20.45 5.32 -6.69
N PRO A 84 21.39 4.97 -5.79
CA PRO A 84 21.09 4.16 -4.63
C PRO A 84 19.96 4.79 -3.80
N VAL A 85 18.96 3.98 -3.46
CA VAL A 85 17.82 4.38 -2.63
C VAL A 85 18.05 3.86 -1.22
N TYR A 86 18.14 4.77 -0.27
CA TYR A 86 18.22 4.47 1.14
C TYR A 86 16.82 4.32 1.70
N ILE A 87 16.59 3.30 2.52
CA ILE A 87 15.27 3.02 3.11
C ILE A 87 15.39 2.83 4.62
N ILE A 88 14.33 3.17 5.34
CA ILE A 88 14.10 2.77 6.71
C ILE A 88 13.13 1.59 6.67
N GLY A 89 13.60 0.39 6.98
CA GLY A 89 12.72 -0.75 7.14
C GLY A 89 11.96 -0.68 8.46
N GLU A 90 10.72 -1.14 8.47
CA GLU A 90 9.85 -1.04 9.66
C GLU A 90 10.35 -1.92 10.82
N ASN A 91 10.93 -3.09 10.49
CA ASN A 91 11.54 -4.03 11.43
C ASN A 91 13.06 -4.19 11.24
N SER A 92 13.69 -3.29 10.49
CA SER A 92 15.13 -3.34 10.22
C SER A 92 15.77 -1.96 10.34
N GLY A 93 17.10 -1.94 10.37
CA GLY A 93 17.85 -0.68 10.28
C GLY A 93 17.73 -0.02 8.90
N LEU A 94 18.53 1.02 8.72
CA LEU A 94 18.70 1.67 7.43
C LEU A 94 19.36 0.68 6.44
N SER A 95 18.85 0.62 5.22
CA SER A 95 19.42 -0.25 4.17
C SER A 95 19.41 0.45 2.81
N VAL A 96 20.18 -0.10 1.87
CA VAL A 96 20.35 0.43 0.51
C VAL A 96 19.72 -0.52 -0.50
N LEU A 97 19.05 0.06 -1.48
CA LEU A 97 18.53 -0.61 -2.66
C LEU A 97 19.18 -0.02 -3.91
N GLU A 98 19.79 -0.88 -4.71
CA GLU A 98 20.26 -0.53 -6.05
C GLU A 98 19.08 -0.44 -7.04
N CYS A 99 19.34 0.12 -8.23
CA CYS A 99 18.35 0.20 -9.28
C CYS A 99 17.76 -1.19 -9.61
N GLY A 100 16.44 -1.26 -9.71
CA GLY A 100 15.71 -2.51 -9.93
C GLY A 100 15.43 -3.33 -8.67
N GLN A 101 16.11 -3.06 -7.56
CA GLN A 101 15.88 -3.76 -6.30
C GLN A 101 14.69 -3.18 -5.54
N VAL A 102 13.86 -4.06 -5.01
CA VAL A 102 12.74 -3.73 -4.12
C VAL A 102 13.02 -4.32 -2.74
N PRO A 103 12.58 -3.68 -1.65
CA PRO A 103 12.75 -4.22 -0.32
C PRO A 103 11.98 -5.53 -0.17
N SER A 104 12.57 -6.49 0.55
CA SER A 104 11.91 -7.76 0.89
C SER A 104 10.76 -7.58 1.89
N GLY A 105 10.75 -6.46 2.61
CA GLY A 105 9.73 -6.11 3.61
C GLY A 105 9.16 -4.71 3.41
N ASN A 106 8.47 -4.24 4.45
CA ASN A 106 7.83 -2.92 4.48
C ASN A 106 8.81 -1.85 4.96
N VAL A 107 8.49 -0.61 4.60
CA VAL A 107 9.35 0.54 4.79
C VAL A 107 8.54 1.68 5.40
N ASP A 108 9.16 2.34 6.39
CA ASP A 108 8.63 3.57 6.99
C ASP A 108 8.84 4.75 6.04
N GLY A 109 9.94 4.73 5.31
CA GLY A 109 10.29 5.79 4.36
C GLY A 109 11.59 5.52 3.64
N PHE A 110 11.90 6.41 2.69
CA PHE A 110 13.09 6.28 1.87
C PHE A 110 13.58 7.65 1.38
N SER A 111 14.81 7.69 0.89
CA SER A 111 15.41 8.85 0.25
C SER A 111 16.50 8.42 -0.74
N PHE A 112 16.96 9.35 -1.56
CA PHE A 112 18.08 9.18 -2.48
C PHE A 112 18.77 10.53 -2.68
N LYS A 113 20.02 10.50 -3.11
CA LYS A 113 20.83 11.71 -3.31
C LYS A 113 20.15 12.69 -4.27
N GLY A 114 20.06 13.95 -3.88
CA GLY A 114 19.39 15.01 -4.64
C GLY A 114 17.89 15.17 -4.34
N LEU A 115 17.28 14.29 -3.53
CA LEU A 115 15.90 14.48 -3.07
C LEU A 115 15.78 15.67 -2.10
N ASN A 116 16.86 16.02 -1.38
CA ASN A 116 16.91 17.12 -0.40
C ASN A 116 15.83 17.02 0.69
N GLY A 117 15.47 15.79 1.06
CA GLY A 117 14.37 15.47 1.96
C GLY A 117 14.22 13.97 2.13
N VAL A 118 13.19 13.56 2.84
CA VAL A 118 12.82 12.14 3.01
C VAL A 118 11.39 11.92 2.57
N PHE A 119 11.06 10.73 2.10
CA PHE A 119 9.71 10.37 1.71
C PHE A 119 9.15 9.35 2.69
N LYS A 120 8.17 9.77 3.50
CA LYS A 120 7.48 8.92 4.47
C LYS A 120 6.35 8.14 3.80
N LEU A 121 6.32 6.84 4.02
CA LEU A 121 5.23 5.95 3.65
C LEU A 121 4.47 5.55 4.91
N SER A 122 3.16 5.74 4.90
CA SER A 122 2.29 5.21 5.95
C SER A 122 1.83 3.79 5.61
N ASP A 123 1.32 3.08 6.59
CA ASP A 123 0.90 1.70 6.39
C ASP A 123 -0.19 1.57 5.32
N GLY A 124 -0.08 0.55 4.48
CA GLY A 124 -0.96 0.35 3.33
C GLY A 124 -0.72 1.30 2.15
N VAL A 125 0.32 2.13 2.19
CA VAL A 125 0.66 3.06 1.10
C VAL A 125 1.78 2.49 0.25
N TYR A 126 1.49 2.31 -1.04
CA TYR A 126 2.48 1.79 -2.00
C TYR A 126 2.98 2.90 -2.92
N ALA A 127 4.30 2.93 -3.11
CA ALA A 127 4.98 3.88 -3.97
C ALA A 127 5.94 3.20 -4.95
N ASN A 128 6.29 3.95 -5.99
CA ASN A 128 7.19 3.60 -7.07
C ASN A 128 8.18 4.75 -7.29
N ILE A 129 9.41 4.43 -7.68
CA ILE A 129 10.36 5.41 -8.22
C ILE A 129 10.61 5.06 -9.68
N ASN A 130 10.47 6.02 -10.59
CA ASN A 130 10.72 5.82 -12.03
C ASN A 130 12.17 6.13 -12.43
N SER A 131 12.50 5.92 -13.71
CA SER A 131 13.82 6.18 -14.29
C SER A 131 14.28 7.64 -14.27
N ASN A 132 13.35 8.57 -14.02
CA ASN A 132 13.63 10.00 -13.90
C ASN A 132 13.73 10.41 -12.42
N ASN A 133 13.90 9.44 -11.52
CA ASN A 133 13.96 9.59 -10.06
C ASN A 133 12.71 10.28 -9.47
N SER A 134 11.56 10.19 -10.16
CA SER A 134 10.29 10.74 -9.68
C SER A 134 9.55 9.70 -8.85
N ILE A 135 9.17 10.09 -7.63
CA ILE A 135 8.36 9.28 -6.72
C ILE A 135 6.90 9.41 -7.12
N ARG A 136 6.24 8.26 -7.31
CA ARG A 136 4.82 8.17 -7.63
C ARG A 136 4.13 7.23 -6.66
N TYR A 137 2.98 7.63 -6.15
CA TYR A 137 2.06 6.70 -5.50
C TYR A 137 1.49 5.73 -6.54
N THR A 138 1.17 4.53 -6.10
CA THR A 138 0.23 3.68 -6.85
C THR A 138 -1.09 4.43 -7.03
N PRO A 139 -1.76 4.28 -8.20
CA PRO A 139 -3.10 4.81 -8.39
C PRO A 139 -4.05 4.33 -7.31
N GLY A 140 -4.85 5.26 -6.75
CA GLY A 140 -5.86 4.92 -5.76
C GLY A 140 -5.91 5.83 -4.54
N LEU A 141 -6.58 5.33 -3.49
CA LEU A 141 -6.82 5.97 -2.21
C LEU A 141 -5.57 6.05 -1.33
N GLY A 142 -4.54 5.23 -1.58
CA GLY A 142 -3.32 5.21 -0.78
C GLY A 142 -2.64 6.58 -0.69
N ARG A 143 -2.63 7.37 -1.78
CA ARG A 143 -2.12 8.75 -1.77
C ARG A 143 -2.92 9.65 -0.82
N PHE A 144 -4.25 9.59 -0.89
CA PHE A 144 -5.12 10.39 -0.04
C PHE A 144 -4.92 10.04 1.43
N ILE A 145 -4.93 8.75 1.77
CA ILE A 145 -4.66 8.28 3.13
C ILE A 145 -3.28 8.76 3.60
N ASN A 146 -2.25 8.60 2.76
CA ASN A 146 -0.91 9.00 3.14
C ASN A 146 -0.81 10.50 3.40
N GLN A 147 -1.29 11.34 2.48
CA GLN A 147 -1.04 12.78 2.53
C GLN A 147 -1.99 13.51 3.49
N ILE A 148 -3.27 13.11 3.50
CA ILE A 148 -4.31 13.85 4.22
C ILE A 148 -4.55 13.29 5.61
N ILE A 149 -4.59 11.96 5.74
CA ILE A 149 -5.00 11.31 7.00
C ILE A 149 -3.79 11.05 7.90
N ARG A 150 -2.67 10.60 7.33
CA ARG A 150 -1.50 10.11 8.10
C ARG A 150 -0.27 11.01 8.01
N SER A 151 -0.40 12.17 7.36
CA SER A 151 0.66 13.17 7.24
C SER A 151 1.99 12.58 6.74
N GLY A 152 1.95 11.62 5.83
CA GLY A 152 3.09 11.05 5.13
C GLY A 152 3.52 11.88 3.92
N GLY A 153 4.29 11.26 3.02
CA GLY A 153 4.82 11.87 1.80
C GLY A 153 6.15 12.57 2.02
N TYR A 154 6.47 13.52 1.14
CA TYR A 154 7.72 14.27 1.20
C TYR A 154 7.82 15.10 2.48
N LYS A 155 8.98 15.05 3.14
CA LYS A 155 9.32 15.76 4.37
C LYS A 155 10.64 16.49 4.22
N THR A 156 10.64 17.74 4.68
CA THR A 156 11.81 18.61 4.68
C THR A 156 12.69 18.34 5.89
N LYS A 157 13.89 18.92 5.87
CA LYS A 157 14.81 18.97 7.01
C LYS A 157 14.12 19.39 8.32
N HIS A 158 13.31 20.47 8.27
CA HIS A 158 12.59 20.96 9.44
C HIS A 158 11.69 19.89 10.08
N TRP A 159 11.02 19.07 9.28
CA TRP A 159 10.23 17.96 9.83
C TRP A 159 11.12 16.86 10.42
N VAL A 160 12.24 16.55 9.74
CA VAL A 160 13.20 15.53 10.17
C VAL A 160 13.83 15.89 11.52
N ASP A 161 14.21 17.15 11.70
CA ASP A 161 14.83 17.66 12.93
C ASP A 161 13.88 17.59 14.15
N GLN A 162 12.57 17.46 13.91
CA GLN A 162 11.56 17.30 14.95
C GLN A 162 11.30 15.83 15.34
N GLN A 163 11.89 14.86 14.61
CA GLN A 163 11.66 13.45 14.89
C GLN A 163 12.59 12.95 15.99
N THR A 164 12.05 12.11 16.87
CA THR A 164 12.84 11.42 17.91
C THR A 164 13.64 10.25 17.35
N ASP A 165 13.14 9.60 16.29
CA ASP A 165 13.83 8.52 15.60
C ASP A 165 14.95 9.06 14.70
N LEU A 166 16.19 8.83 15.13
CA LEU A 166 17.41 9.30 14.47
C LEU A 166 17.61 8.72 13.06
N ARG A 167 16.94 7.62 12.71
CA ARG A 167 17.01 7.05 11.36
C ARG A 167 16.50 8.02 10.30
N TRP A 168 15.54 8.89 10.65
CA TRP A 168 15.07 9.95 9.73
C TRP A 168 16.14 10.97 9.42
N LYS A 169 16.96 11.33 10.42
CA LYS A 169 18.08 12.24 10.25
C LYS A 169 19.17 11.61 9.39
N GLU A 170 19.53 10.37 9.67
CA GLU A 170 20.50 9.64 8.85
C GLU A 170 20.03 9.53 7.39
N LEU A 171 18.75 9.20 7.18
CA LEU A 171 18.15 9.13 5.85
C LEU A 171 18.16 10.48 5.12
N TYR A 172 17.92 11.58 5.84
CA TYR A 172 18.01 12.92 5.29
C TYR A 172 19.45 13.29 4.91
N ASP A 173 20.44 12.97 5.74
CA ASP A 173 21.85 13.27 5.48
C ASP A 173 22.35 12.54 4.21
N ARG A 174 21.81 11.36 3.90
CA ARG A 174 22.06 10.63 2.63
C ARG A 174 21.38 11.26 1.40
N SER A 175 20.42 12.15 1.62
CA SER A 175 19.65 12.80 0.54
C SER A 175 20.34 14.01 -0.07
N ILE A 176 21.38 14.53 0.60
CA ILE A 176 22.16 15.71 0.21
C ILE A 176 23.26 15.32 -0.80
#